data_AF-A0AAD6ZUB5-F1
#
_entry.id   AF-A0AAD6ZUB5-F1
#
_cell.length_a   1.000
_cell.length_b   1.000
_cell.length_c   1.000
_cell.angle_alpha   90.00
_cell.angle_beta   90.00
_cell.angle_gamma   90.00
#
_symmetry.space_group_name_H-M   'P 1'
#
loop_
_entity.id
_entity.type
_entity.pdbx_description
1 polymer ?
#
loop_
_entity_poly.entity_id
_entity_poly.type
_entity_poly.pdbx_seq_one_letter_code
_entity_poly.pdbx_strand_id
1 'polypeptide(L)'
;MVKHLVPFISKPLPKMKKLSAQLPDTIPEASEAGDIVRVITTVHGIDESVRGTFNRRFDILFGADCRTPDGRLKNIRRGDFGMGCVIDYLESTLRRSN
;
A
#
# COMPACT_ATOMS: atom_id res chain seq x y z
N MET A 1 0.29 8.55 -19.05
CA MET A 1 -0.68 7.43 -18.89
C MET A 1 -1.02 7.07 -17.44
N VAL A 2 -0.28 7.54 -16.42
CA VAL A 2 -0.74 7.43 -15.00
C VAL A 2 -1.95 8.32 -14.69
N LYS A 3 -2.20 9.34 -15.54
CA LYS A 3 -3.39 10.21 -15.52
C LYS A 3 -4.73 9.46 -15.43
N HIS A 4 -4.83 8.22 -15.94
CA HIS A 4 -6.08 7.45 -15.85
C HIS A 4 -6.30 6.83 -14.48
N LEU A 5 -5.26 6.56 -13.68
CA LEU A 5 -5.36 6.02 -12.32
C LEU A 5 -5.48 7.12 -11.26
N VAL A 6 -5.02 8.34 -11.57
CA VAL A 6 -5.08 9.50 -10.69
C VAL A 6 -6.49 9.73 -10.13
N PRO A 7 -7.58 9.74 -10.93
CA PRO A 7 -8.94 9.91 -10.41
C PRO A 7 -9.39 8.77 -9.49
N PHE A 8 -8.96 7.53 -9.76
CA PHE A 8 -9.36 6.35 -9.00
C PHE A 8 -8.66 6.25 -7.64
N ILE A 9 -7.43 6.75 -7.52
CA ILE A 9 -6.66 6.70 -6.27
C ILE A 9 -6.84 7.98 -5.44
N SER A 10 -6.93 9.15 -6.08
CA SER A 10 -7.06 10.44 -5.37
C SER A 10 -8.35 10.56 -4.56
N LYS A 11 -9.47 10.09 -5.11
CA LYS A 11 -10.79 10.14 -4.45
C LYS A 11 -10.87 9.29 -3.16
N PRO A 12 -10.37 8.04 -3.10
CA PRO A 12 -10.39 7.25 -1.87
C PRO A 12 -9.29 7.59 -0.87
N LEU A 13 -8.19 8.26 -1.27
CA LEU A 13 -7.03 8.48 -0.39
C LEU A 13 -7.37 9.15 0.96
N PRO A 14 -8.23 10.19 1.04
CA PRO A 14 -8.65 10.75 2.33
C PRO A 14 -9.41 9.76 3.20
N LYS A 15 -10.23 8.89 2.59
CA LYS A 15 -10.96 7.83 3.32
C LYS A 15 -10.01 6.75 3.83
N MET A 16 -8.99 6.40 3.05
CA MET A 16 -7.95 5.44 3.47
C MET A 16 -7.15 5.99 4.66
N LYS A 17 -6.77 7.27 4.64
CA LYS A 17 -6.13 7.96 5.78
C LYS A 17 -7.00 7.87 7.04
N LYS A 18 -8.28 8.19 6.92
CA LYS A 18 -9.23 8.09 8.03
C LYS A 18 -9.34 6.66 8.56
N LEU A 19 -9.51 5.67 7.69
CA LEU A 19 -9.62 4.27 8.08
C LEU A 19 -8.34 3.75 8.75
N SER A 20 -7.18 4.12 8.22
CA SER A 20 -5.87 3.76 8.78
C SER A 20 -5.71 4.30 10.21
N ALA A 21 -6.10 5.55 10.45
CA ALA A 21 -6.04 6.16 11.78
C ALA A 21 -7.05 5.58 12.79
N GLN A 22 -8.08 4.87 12.30
CA GLN A 22 -9.13 4.26 13.11
C GLN A 22 -8.95 2.75 13.29
N LEU A 23 -7.83 2.18 12.83
CA LEU A 23 -7.55 0.77 13.04
C LEU A 23 -7.44 0.48 14.55
N PRO A 24 -8.15 -0.53 15.06
CA PRO A 24 -8.14 -0.85 16.49
C PRO A 24 -6.78 -1.42 16.91
N ASP A 25 -6.45 -1.31 18.19
CA ASP A 25 -5.19 -1.81 18.76
C ASP A 25 -5.02 -3.33 18.66
N THR A 26 -6.09 -4.07 18.36
CA THR A 26 -6.04 -5.50 18.02
C THR A 26 -5.32 -5.76 16.70
N ILE A 27 -5.19 -4.75 15.83
CA ILE A 27 -4.36 -4.83 14.64
C ILE A 27 -2.91 -4.50 15.01
N PRO A 28 -1.95 -5.38 14.70
CA PRO A 28 -0.56 -5.15 15.06
C PRO A 28 0.01 -3.90 14.40
N GLU A 29 0.87 -3.20 15.12
CA GLU A 29 1.68 -2.11 14.59
C GLU A 29 2.79 -2.66 13.68
N ALA A 30 3.07 -1.97 12.58
CA ALA A 30 4.18 -2.32 11.70
C ALA A 30 5.51 -1.80 12.24
N SER A 31 6.59 -2.50 11.91
CA SER A 31 7.95 -2.02 12.16
C SER A 31 8.61 -1.52 10.89
N GLU A 32 9.62 -0.68 11.04
CA GLU A 32 10.44 -0.16 9.93
C GLU A 32 11.12 -1.29 9.13
N ALA A 33 11.55 -2.35 9.82
CA ALA A 33 12.11 -3.55 9.19
C ALA A 33 11.03 -4.52 8.64
N GLY A 34 9.76 -4.12 8.65
CA GLY A 34 8.62 -4.95 8.29
C GLY A 34 8.48 -5.19 6.78
N ASP A 35 7.70 -6.21 6.43
CA ASP A 35 7.46 -6.62 5.05
C ASP A 35 6.85 -5.51 4.18
N ILE A 36 5.97 -4.68 4.76
CA ILE A 36 5.33 -3.57 4.05
C ILE A 36 6.37 -2.57 3.57
N VAL A 37 7.22 -2.09 4.48
CA VAL A 37 8.30 -1.14 4.16
C VAL A 37 9.26 -1.77 3.15
N ARG A 38 9.68 -3.02 3.37
CA ARG A 38 10.56 -3.73 2.44
C ARG A 38 9.99 -3.76 1.02
N VAL A 39 8.72 -4.13 0.87
CA VAL A 39 8.08 -4.22 -0.45
C VAL A 39 7.93 -2.85 -1.10
N ILE A 40 7.46 -1.84 -0.36
CA ILE A 40 7.26 -0.48 -0.88
C ILE A 40 8.57 0.21 -1.26
N THR A 41 9.69 -0.14 -0.63
CA THR A 41 10.98 0.52 -0.89
C THR A 41 11.85 -0.23 -1.90
N THR A 42 11.87 -1.56 -1.88
CA THR A 42 12.87 -2.35 -2.61
C THR A 42 12.32 -3.10 -3.83
N VAL A 43 11.01 -3.32 -3.92
CA VAL A 43 10.44 -4.07 -5.05
C VAL A 43 10.20 -3.16 -6.24
N HIS A 44 10.68 -3.60 -7.41
CA HIS A 44 10.49 -2.95 -8.71
C HIS A 44 9.82 -3.90 -9.70
N GLY A 45 9.13 -3.34 -10.70
CA GLY A 45 8.53 -4.10 -11.80
C GLY A 45 9.58 -4.71 -12.72
N ILE A 46 9.23 -5.78 -13.43
CA ILE A 46 10.12 -6.46 -14.40
C ILE A 46 10.51 -5.53 -15.55
N ASP A 47 9.57 -4.69 -15.97
CA ASP A 47 9.72 -3.71 -17.03
C ASP A 47 10.20 -2.33 -16.50
N GLU A 48 10.54 -2.25 -15.20
CA GLU A 48 10.87 -1.04 -14.44
C GLU A 48 9.88 0.13 -14.59
N SER A 49 8.71 -0.12 -15.17
CA SER A 49 7.72 0.92 -15.39
C SER A 49 7.03 1.27 -14.07
N VAL A 50 6.52 2.49 -13.96
CA VAL A 50 5.73 2.92 -12.79
C VAL A 50 4.54 1.98 -12.58
N ARG A 51 3.88 1.56 -13.67
CA ARG A 51 2.75 0.63 -13.64
C ARG A 51 3.20 -0.77 -13.20
N GLY A 52 4.27 -1.30 -13.77
CA GLY A 52 4.78 -2.63 -13.43
C GLY A 52 5.24 -2.70 -11.97
N THR A 53 5.91 -1.66 -11.50
CA THR A 53 6.31 -1.51 -10.09
C THR A 53 5.10 -1.43 -9.17
N PHE A 54 4.10 -0.62 -9.52
CA PHE A 54 2.85 -0.51 -8.76
C PHE A 54 2.13 -1.86 -8.65
N ASN A 55 1.89 -2.52 -9.79
CA ASN A 55 1.23 -3.83 -9.82
C ASN A 55 1.99 -4.86 -8.99
N ARG A 56 3.32 -4.96 -9.18
CA ARG A 56 4.11 -5.98 -8.47
C ARG A 56 4.12 -5.78 -6.95
N ARG A 57 4.19 -4.54 -6.47
CA ARG A 57 4.11 -4.24 -5.03
C ARG A 57 2.74 -4.65 -4.46
N PHE A 58 1.66 -4.29 -5.15
CA PHE A 58 0.31 -4.60 -4.69
C PHE A 58 -0.05 -6.08 -4.83
N ASP A 59 0.48 -6.80 -5.82
CA ASP A 59 0.33 -8.25 -5.92
C ASP A 59 0.99 -8.97 -4.74
N ILE A 60 2.20 -8.55 -4.33
CA ILE A 60 2.88 -9.14 -3.17
C ILE A 60 2.11 -8.84 -1.87
N LEU A 61 1.60 -7.62 -1.70
CA LEU A 61 0.95 -7.20 -0.46
C LEU A 61 -0.50 -7.65 -0.36
N PHE A 62 -1.24 -7.66 -1.46
CA PHE A 62 -2.70 -7.76 -1.48
C PHE A 62 -3.23 -8.69 -2.59
N GLY A 63 -2.36 -9.41 -3.31
CA GLY A 63 -2.73 -10.37 -4.34
C GLY A 63 -3.14 -11.74 -3.77
N ALA A 64 -2.85 -12.81 -4.50
CA ALA A 64 -3.16 -14.18 -4.06
C ALA A 64 -2.48 -14.49 -2.71
N ASP A 65 -3.16 -15.29 -1.87
CA ASP A 65 -2.69 -15.67 -0.54
C ASP A 65 -2.42 -14.49 0.43
N CYS A 66 -3.05 -13.33 0.18
CA CYS A 66 -2.98 -12.19 1.10
C CYS A 66 -3.84 -12.35 2.36
N ARG A 67 -4.63 -13.44 2.44
CA ARG A 67 -5.48 -13.75 3.58
C ARG A 67 -4.86 -14.80 4.48
N THR A 68 -4.97 -14.58 5.78
CA THR A 68 -4.71 -15.59 6.81
C THR A 68 -5.79 -16.67 6.76
N PRO A 69 -5.60 -17.83 7.43
CA PRO A 69 -6.60 -18.90 7.46
C PRO A 69 -7.98 -18.48 7.99
N ASP A 70 -8.03 -17.47 8.86
CA ASP A 70 -9.26 -16.84 9.37
C ASP A 70 -9.83 -15.76 8.43
N GLY A 71 -9.30 -15.64 7.22
CA GLY A 71 -9.81 -14.77 6.15
C GLY A 71 -9.41 -13.30 6.26
N ARG A 72 -8.52 -12.93 7.20
CA ARG A 72 -8.06 -11.54 7.42
C ARG A 72 -6.90 -11.19 6.51
N LEU A 73 -6.77 -9.92 6.14
CA LEU A 73 -5.65 -9.46 5.32
C LEU A 73 -4.37 -9.38 6.17
N LYS A 74 -3.34 -10.15 5.79
CA LYS A 74 -2.07 -10.30 6.55
C LYS A 74 -1.25 -9.01 6.66
N ASN A 75 -1.40 -8.14 5.66
CA ASN A 75 -0.63 -6.90 5.47
C ASN A 75 -1.39 -5.63 5.86
N ILE A 76 -2.50 -5.75 6.59
CA ILE A 76 -3.12 -4.59 7.26
C ILE A 76 -2.46 -4.43 8.63
N ARG A 77 -1.63 -3.40 8.77
CA ARG A 77 -0.88 -3.08 10.00
C ARG A 77 -1.02 -1.60 10.33
N ARG A 78 -1.00 -1.25 11.62
CA ARG A 78 -1.08 0.14 12.09
C ARG A 78 0.26 0.88 11.95
N GLY A 79 0.20 2.19 12.14
CA GLY A 79 1.36 3.07 12.23
C GLY A 79 1.94 3.47 10.87
N ASP A 80 2.97 4.31 10.95
CA ASP A 80 3.61 4.94 9.80
C ASP A 80 4.31 3.92 8.89
N PHE A 81 4.86 2.84 9.46
CA PHE A 81 5.48 1.75 8.69
C PHE A 81 4.46 0.73 8.12
N GLY A 82 3.17 0.89 8.46
CA GLY A 82 2.10 0.00 8.06
C GLY A 82 1.26 0.60 6.93
N MET A 83 -0.03 0.78 7.18
CA MET A 83 -0.92 1.44 6.22
C MET A 83 -0.53 2.90 5.95
N GLY A 84 0.17 3.57 6.87
CA GLY A 84 0.77 4.89 6.62
C GLY A 84 1.73 4.85 5.41
N CYS A 85 2.69 3.93 5.42
CA CYS A 85 3.67 3.74 4.35
C CYS A 85 3.00 3.47 2.99
N VAL A 86 1.95 2.66 2.97
CA VAL A 86 1.18 2.38 1.74
C VAL A 86 0.49 3.65 1.24
N ILE A 87 -0.12 4.42 2.14
CA ILE A 87 -0.80 5.68 1.79
C ILE A 87 0.19 6.73 1.27
N ASP A 88 1.35 6.87 1.90
CA ASP A 88 2.39 7.81 1.47
C ASP A 88 2.97 7.43 0.11
N TYR A 89 3.11 6.13 -0.16
CA TYR A 89 3.45 5.63 -1.49
C TYR A 89 2.40 6.00 -2.54
N LEU A 90 1.12 5.84 -2.23
CA LEU A 90 0.03 6.24 -3.13
C LEU A 90 0.03 7.75 -3.39
N GLU A 91 0.24 8.55 -2.34
CA GLU A 91 0.28 10.01 -2.46
C GLU A 91 1.47 10.48 -3.31
N SER A 92 2.66 9.93 -3.07
CA SER A 92 3.87 10.28 -3.86
C SER A 92 3.75 9.85 -5.32
N THR A 93 3.14 8.68 -5.59
CA THR A 93 2.89 8.21 -6.95
C THR A 93 1.93 9.13 -7.69
N LEU A 94 0.88 9.62 -7.01
CA LEU A 94 -0.05 10.62 -7.57
C LEU A 94 0.65 11.93 -7.91
N ARG A 95 1.52 12.44 -7.02
CA ARG A 95 2.27 13.70 -7.26
C ARG A 95 3.17 13.63 -8.49
N ARG A 96 3.82 12.48 -8.73
CA ARG A 96 4.68 12.25 -9.91
C ARG A 96 3.91 12.09 -11.22
N SER A 97 2.58 12.01 -11.15
CA SER A 97 1.71 11.72 -12.29
C SER A 97 0.97 12.95 -12.84
N ASN A 98 1.01 14.06 -12.09
CA ASN A 98 0.57 15.38 -12.50
C ASN A 98 1.72 16.14 -13.16
#